data_AF-A0ABD2EMW9-F1
#
_entry.id   AF-A0ABD2EMW9-F1
#
_cell.length_a   1.000
_cell.length_b   1.000
_cell.length_c   1.000
_cell.angle_alpha   90.00
_cell.angle_beta   90.00
_cell.angle_gamma   90.00
#
_symmetry.space_group_name_H-M   'P 1'
#
loop_
_entity.id
_entity.type
_entity.pdbx_description
1 polymer ?
#
loop_
_entity_poly.entity_id
_entity_poly.type
_entity_poly.pdbx_seq_one_letter_code
_entity_poly.pdbx_strand_id
1 'polypeptide(L)'
;TSALSAKSCESDSPFPVHPGTAECCTKEGLERKLCMAALNHQPQEFPTYVEPTNDDICEAFRKDPKGFADQFMYEYSSNYGQAPLPLLVSYTKSYLSMVGSCCTSASPTVCFLKERLQIKHLSLLTTMSNRVCSQYAAYGKEKSRLSHLIKLAQKAPTADLENVLPLAEDVTNILSKCCPSTSEDCMAKELPEYTVKICDNLSTKNSKFGDCCQEKTPMDIFMCTYFMPAAQPPELPDIELPTTRDVCDRGNTKATDQYIFELSRRTHVPEVFLSKVLERTLKNLDECCDLEDPTACLQATGPRLKEELSFFIGKGQELCADYSENTFTEYKKKLAERLREKLPDATPSELEDLVEKRSDFASKCCSINSPPLYCDSQIDAEMTKAVL
;
A
#
# COMPACT_ATOMS: atom_id res chain seq x y z
N THR A 1 7.37 -15.48 -31.72
CA THR A 1 7.29 -14.33 -30.79
C THR A 1 7.38 -13.00 -31.51
N SER A 2 8.27 -12.81 -32.49
CA SER A 2 8.41 -11.53 -33.22
C SER A 2 7.14 -11.01 -33.92
N ALA A 3 6.28 -11.89 -34.45
CA ALA A 3 5.03 -11.47 -35.11
C ALA A 3 3.99 -10.87 -34.15
N LEU A 4 3.88 -11.39 -32.91
CA LEU A 4 2.97 -10.82 -31.91
C LEU A 4 3.47 -9.47 -31.43
N SER A 5 4.76 -9.35 -31.12
CA SER A 5 5.39 -8.08 -30.74
C SER A 5 5.29 -7.03 -31.84
N ALA A 6 5.41 -7.42 -33.11
CA ALA A 6 5.21 -6.51 -34.24
C ALA A 6 3.76 -6.03 -34.32
N LYS A 7 2.80 -6.95 -34.15
CA LYS A 7 1.37 -6.62 -34.15
C LYS A 7 0.99 -5.67 -33.00
N SER A 8 1.61 -5.83 -31.82
CA SER A 8 1.45 -4.88 -30.70
C SER A 8 1.94 -3.45 -31.00
N CYS A 9 2.72 -3.23 -32.06
CA CYS A 9 3.16 -1.90 -32.50
C CYS A 9 2.24 -1.25 -33.53
N GLU A 10 1.23 -1.95 -34.03
CA GLU A 10 0.26 -1.39 -34.98
C GLU A 10 -0.64 -0.37 -34.26
N SER A 11 -0.96 0.74 -34.92
CA SER A 11 -1.79 1.81 -34.33
C SER A 11 -3.19 1.34 -33.95
N ASP A 12 -3.69 0.32 -34.64
CA ASP A 12 -4.97 -0.36 -34.46
C ASP A 12 -4.80 -1.77 -33.87
N SER A 13 -3.69 -2.00 -33.15
CA SER A 13 -3.41 -3.27 -32.49
C SER A 13 -4.61 -3.72 -31.64
N PRO A 14 -5.08 -4.98 -31.79
CA PRO A 14 -6.14 -5.53 -30.96
C PRO A 14 -5.64 -5.97 -29.57
N PHE A 15 -4.33 -5.88 -29.30
CA PHE A 15 -3.71 -6.33 -28.06
C PHE A 15 -3.56 -5.18 -27.06
N PRO A 16 -3.76 -5.45 -25.76
CA PRO A 16 -3.40 -4.49 -24.72
C PRO A 16 -1.87 -4.30 -24.71
N VAL A 17 -1.44 -3.08 -24.37
CA VAL A 17 -0.04 -2.69 -24.33
C VAL A 17 0.28 -2.01 -23.00
N HIS A 18 1.52 -2.15 -22.55
CA HIS A 18 2.00 -1.42 -21.37
C HIS A 18 2.32 0.05 -21.73
N PRO A 19 2.23 0.99 -20.79
CA PRO A 19 2.86 2.30 -20.94
C PRO A 19 4.33 2.12 -21.34
N GLY A 20 4.85 2.95 -22.26
CA GLY A 20 6.21 2.79 -22.80
C GLY A 20 6.30 1.93 -24.08
N THR A 21 5.22 1.27 -24.50
CA THR A 21 5.26 0.38 -25.68
C THR A 21 5.53 1.15 -26.97
N ALA A 22 5.00 2.38 -27.12
CA ALA A 22 5.22 3.21 -28.30
C ALA A 22 6.71 3.53 -28.50
N GLU A 23 7.41 3.88 -27.42
CA GLU A 23 8.85 4.12 -27.41
C GLU A 23 9.65 2.86 -27.73
N CYS A 24 9.23 1.70 -27.25
CA CYS A 24 9.86 0.44 -27.64
C CYS A 24 9.66 0.11 -29.12
N CYS A 25 8.50 0.46 -29.69
CA CYS A 25 8.17 0.21 -31.09
C CYS A 25 9.01 1.03 -32.09
N THR A 26 9.63 2.13 -31.66
CA THR A 26 10.59 2.89 -32.50
C THR A 26 11.93 2.18 -32.66
N LYS A 27 12.23 1.20 -31.80
CA LYS A 27 13.44 0.38 -31.87
C LYS A 27 13.25 -0.78 -32.84
N GLU A 28 14.31 -1.48 -33.20
CA GLU A 28 14.26 -2.62 -34.13
C GLU A 28 14.84 -3.91 -33.54
N GLY A 29 14.48 -5.05 -34.14
CA GLY A 29 15.08 -6.35 -33.87
C GLY A 29 15.16 -6.74 -32.38
N LEU A 30 16.37 -7.00 -31.91
CA LEU A 30 16.64 -7.39 -30.52
C LEU A 30 16.32 -6.28 -29.53
N GLU A 31 16.57 -5.03 -29.88
CA GLU A 31 16.39 -3.89 -28.99
C GLU A 31 14.90 -3.67 -28.67
N ARG A 32 14.03 -3.76 -29.69
CA ARG A 32 12.57 -3.74 -29.48
C ARG A 32 12.12 -4.86 -28.54
N LYS A 33 12.63 -6.07 -28.77
CA LYS A 33 12.27 -7.25 -27.97
C LYS A 33 12.67 -7.08 -26.50
N LEU A 34 13.89 -6.62 -26.25
CA LEU A 34 14.39 -6.39 -24.88
C LEU A 34 13.65 -5.23 -24.21
N CYS A 35 13.38 -4.14 -24.94
CA CYS A 35 12.62 -3.00 -24.44
C CYS A 35 11.21 -3.44 -24.01
N MET A 36 10.46 -4.12 -24.88
CA MET A 36 9.11 -4.61 -24.56
C MET A 36 9.09 -5.58 -23.39
N ALA A 37 10.08 -6.48 -23.31
CA ALA A 37 10.17 -7.46 -22.22
C ALA A 37 10.53 -6.83 -20.86
N ALA A 38 11.08 -5.62 -20.86
CA ALA A 38 11.40 -4.87 -19.64
C ALA A 38 10.25 -3.97 -19.16
N LEU A 39 9.20 -3.77 -19.98
CA LEU A 39 8.01 -3.03 -19.56
C LEU A 39 7.26 -3.82 -18.49
N ASN A 40 6.81 -3.12 -17.46
CA ASN A 40 6.04 -3.69 -16.36
C ASN A 40 4.69 -2.98 -16.25
N HIS A 41 3.66 -3.69 -15.80
CA HIS A 41 2.40 -3.05 -15.41
C HIS A 41 2.50 -2.49 -13.99
N GLN A 42 1.83 -1.37 -13.77
CA GLN A 42 1.64 -0.84 -12.42
C GLN A 42 0.59 -1.67 -11.66
N PRO A 43 0.71 -1.80 -10.34
CA PRO A 43 -0.31 -2.45 -9.53
C PRO A 43 -1.64 -1.70 -9.60
N GLN A 44 -2.75 -2.44 -9.55
CA GLN A 44 -4.09 -1.86 -9.42
C GLN A 44 -4.37 -1.50 -7.96
N GLU A 45 -4.26 -0.22 -7.60
CA GLU A 45 -4.47 0.25 -6.23
C GLU A 45 -5.96 0.36 -5.85
N PHE A 46 -6.83 0.56 -6.84
CA PHE A 46 -8.29 0.69 -6.71
C PHE A 46 -9.00 -0.43 -7.45
N PRO A 47 -9.00 -1.67 -6.92
CA PRO A 47 -9.78 -2.75 -7.51
C PRO A 47 -11.28 -2.38 -7.48
N THR A 48 -11.94 -2.56 -8.62
CA THR A 48 -13.36 -2.29 -8.84
C THR A 48 -14.20 -3.56 -8.96
N TYR A 49 -13.59 -4.74 -8.86
CA TYR A 49 -14.33 -6.00 -8.83
C TYR A 49 -15.27 -6.04 -7.62
N VAL A 50 -16.56 -6.19 -7.92
CA VAL A 50 -17.61 -6.42 -6.93
C VAL A 50 -18.30 -7.71 -7.33
N GLU A 51 -18.30 -8.69 -6.44
CA GLU A 51 -18.98 -9.93 -6.70
C GLU A 51 -20.50 -9.70 -6.81
N PRO A 52 -21.16 -10.12 -7.91
CA PRO A 52 -22.59 -9.93 -8.07
C PRO A 52 -23.40 -10.76 -7.08
N THR A 53 -24.72 -10.55 -7.06
CA THR A 53 -25.60 -11.38 -6.24
C THR A 53 -25.61 -12.83 -6.74
N ASN A 54 -25.96 -13.78 -5.88
CA ASN A 54 -26.05 -15.18 -6.29
C ASN A 54 -27.03 -15.39 -7.46
N ASP A 55 -28.09 -14.58 -7.54
CA ASP A 55 -29.08 -14.65 -8.62
C ASP A 55 -28.46 -14.16 -9.94
N ASP A 56 -27.78 -13.00 -9.93
CA ASP A 56 -27.10 -12.44 -11.10
C ASP A 56 -26.00 -13.38 -11.62
N ILE A 57 -25.20 -13.95 -10.70
CA ILE A 57 -24.18 -14.94 -11.01
C ILE A 57 -24.80 -16.12 -11.76
N CYS A 58 -25.88 -16.69 -11.22
CA CYS A 58 -26.49 -17.87 -11.81
C CYS A 58 -27.28 -17.57 -13.08
N GLU A 59 -27.85 -16.38 -13.22
CA GLU A 59 -28.47 -15.92 -14.47
C GLU A 59 -27.42 -15.83 -15.58
N ALA A 60 -26.32 -15.11 -15.34
CA ALA A 60 -25.23 -14.96 -16.29
C ALA A 60 -24.60 -16.31 -16.65
N PHE A 61 -24.32 -17.15 -15.65
CA PHE A 61 -23.75 -18.48 -15.85
C PHE A 61 -24.67 -19.39 -16.66
N ARG A 62 -25.99 -19.39 -16.45
CA ARG A 62 -26.92 -20.21 -17.24
C ARG A 62 -27.04 -19.72 -18.69
N LYS A 63 -26.93 -18.41 -18.91
CA LYS A 63 -27.02 -17.80 -20.23
C LYS A 63 -25.83 -18.15 -21.12
N ASP A 64 -24.61 -18.02 -20.58
CA ASP A 64 -23.37 -18.39 -21.27
C ASP A 64 -22.30 -18.80 -20.25
N PRO A 65 -22.19 -20.11 -19.92
CA PRO A 65 -21.22 -20.58 -18.93
C PRO A 65 -19.77 -20.25 -19.29
N LYS A 66 -19.44 -20.28 -20.59
CA LYS A 66 -18.08 -20.02 -21.06
C LYS A 66 -17.77 -18.53 -21.01
N GLY A 67 -18.66 -17.69 -21.54
CA GLY A 67 -18.52 -16.24 -21.47
C GLY A 67 -18.46 -15.72 -20.04
N PHE A 68 -19.28 -16.27 -19.13
CA PHE A 68 -19.19 -15.97 -17.70
C PHE A 68 -17.81 -16.30 -17.12
N ALA A 69 -17.29 -17.50 -17.39
CA ALA A 69 -16.00 -17.93 -16.87
C ALA A 69 -14.85 -17.07 -17.42
N ASP A 70 -14.83 -16.81 -18.73
CA ASP A 70 -13.83 -15.99 -19.39
C ASP A 70 -13.84 -14.55 -18.83
N GLN A 71 -15.02 -13.95 -18.66
CA GLN A 71 -15.18 -12.61 -18.09
C GLN A 71 -14.73 -12.55 -16.63
N PHE A 72 -15.15 -13.50 -15.80
CA PHE A 72 -14.73 -13.55 -14.39
C PHE A 72 -13.22 -13.69 -14.25
N MET A 73 -12.59 -14.59 -15.01
CA MET A 73 -11.14 -14.76 -14.97
C MET A 73 -10.41 -13.48 -15.41
N TYR A 74 -10.89 -12.80 -16.45
CA TYR A 74 -10.35 -11.52 -16.90
C TYR A 74 -10.48 -10.43 -15.83
N GLU A 75 -11.69 -10.20 -15.32
CA GLU A 75 -11.96 -9.13 -14.35
C GLU A 75 -11.21 -9.38 -13.04
N TYR A 76 -11.29 -10.60 -12.50
CA TYR A 76 -10.67 -10.93 -11.22
C TYR A 76 -9.15 -10.84 -11.31
N SER A 77 -8.54 -11.39 -12.36
CA SER A 77 -7.09 -11.34 -12.55
C SER A 77 -6.59 -9.93 -12.84
N SER A 78 -7.37 -9.08 -13.51
CA SER A 78 -7.00 -7.68 -13.76
C SER A 78 -7.09 -6.83 -12.49
N ASN A 79 -8.00 -7.16 -11.58
CA ASN A 79 -8.15 -6.46 -10.30
C ASN A 79 -7.16 -6.91 -9.22
N TYR A 80 -6.79 -8.19 -9.24
CA TYR A 80 -5.93 -8.80 -8.22
C TYR A 80 -4.63 -9.36 -8.80
N GLY A 81 -4.15 -8.79 -9.91
CA GLY A 81 -3.03 -9.31 -10.71
C GLY A 81 -1.66 -9.34 -10.03
N GLN A 82 -1.50 -8.70 -8.87
CA GLN A 82 -0.26 -8.79 -8.07
C GLN A 82 -0.25 -9.98 -7.11
N ALA A 83 -1.35 -10.73 -6.99
CA ALA A 83 -1.28 -12.04 -6.35
C ALA A 83 -0.45 -13.00 -7.21
N PRO A 84 0.29 -13.95 -6.60
CA PRO A 84 1.02 -14.97 -7.34
C PRO A 84 0.11 -15.68 -8.36
N LEU A 85 0.57 -15.81 -9.61
CA LEU A 85 -0.21 -16.43 -10.69
C LEU A 85 -0.83 -17.79 -10.31
N PRO A 86 -0.11 -18.74 -9.68
CA PRO A 86 -0.72 -20.02 -9.34
C PRO A 86 -1.83 -19.87 -8.29
N LEU A 87 -1.73 -18.90 -7.38
CA LEU A 87 -2.80 -18.59 -6.42
C LEU A 87 -4.04 -18.05 -7.12
N LEU A 88 -3.89 -17.14 -8.09
CA LEU A 88 -4.99 -16.64 -8.91
C LEU A 88 -5.70 -17.77 -9.68
N VAL A 89 -4.94 -18.69 -10.27
CA VAL A 89 -5.47 -19.85 -10.97
C VAL A 89 -6.24 -20.77 -10.01
N SER A 90 -5.66 -21.03 -8.83
CA SER A 90 -6.26 -21.88 -7.80
C SER A 90 -7.59 -21.30 -7.29
N TYR A 91 -7.63 -20.00 -7.00
CA TYR A 91 -8.84 -19.32 -6.56
C TYR A 91 -9.91 -19.28 -7.65
N THR A 92 -9.57 -18.83 -8.86
CA THR A 92 -10.56 -18.69 -9.94
C THR A 92 -11.17 -20.04 -10.32
N LYS A 93 -10.36 -21.12 -10.34
CA LYS A 93 -10.85 -22.49 -10.53
C LYS A 93 -11.83 -22.90 -9.42
N SER A 94 -11.49 -22.65 -8.16
CA SER A 94 -12.34 -22.99 -7.01
C SER A 94 -13.65 -22.20 -7.02
N TYR A 95 -13.59 -20.92 -7.36
CA TYR A 95 -14.75 -20.06 -7.53
C TYR A 95 -15.69 -20.55 -8.63
N LEU A 96 -15.16 -20.83 -9.83
CA LEU A 96 -15.96 -21.33 -10.95
C LEU A 96 -16.56 -22.72 -10.65
N SER A 97 -15.87 -23.56 -9.89
CA SER A 97 -16.41 -24.83 -9.40
C SER A 97 -17.59 -24.63 -8.45
N MET A 98 -17.50 -23.66 -7.53
CA MET A 98 -18.61 -23.27 -6.65
C MET A 98 -19.80 -22.74 -7.46
N VAL A 99 -19.57 -21.86 -8.43
CA VAL A 99 -20.65 -21.34 -9.29
C VAL A 99 -21.33 -22.48 -10.04
N GLY A 100 -20.54 -23.36 -10.66
CA GLY A 100 -21.06 -24.52 -11.38
C GLY A 100 -21.93 -25.43 -10.52
N SER A 101 -21.48 -25.76 -9.29
CA SER A 101 -22.24 -26.65 -8.39
C SER A 101 -23.48 -25.97 -7.81
N CYS A 102 -23.36 -24.73 -7.35
CA CYS A 102 -24.44 -24.04 -6.65
C CYS A 102 -25.53 -23.51 -7.57
N CYS A 103 -25.21 -23.08 -8.79
CA CYS A 103 -26.23 -22.65 -9.74
C CYS A 103 -27.08 -23.80 -10.30
N THR A 104 -26.61 -25.04 -10.17
CA THR A 104 -27.36 -26.27 -10.50
C THR A 104 -27.97 -26.96 -9.28
N SER A 105 -27.77 -26.42 -8.07
CA SER A 105 -28.29 -27.00 -6.84
C SER A 105 -29.80 -26.76 -6.71
N ALA A 106 -30.51 -27.71 -6.09
CA ALA A 106 -31.90 -27.53 -5.68
C ALA A 106 -32.06 -26.47 -4.56
N SER A 107 -30.97 -26.17 -3.84
CA SER A 107 -30.94 -25.15 -2.77
C SER A 107 -29.73 -24.22 -2.95
N PRO A 108 -29.75 -23.30 -3.93
CA PRO A 108 -28.59 -22.46 -4.28
C PRO A 108 -28.05 -21.64 -3.11
N THR A 109 -28.91 -21.02 -2.30
CA THR A 109 -28.50 -20.19 -1.15
C THR A 109 -27.68 -20.97 -0.13
N VAL A 110 -28.14 -22.16 0.25
CA VAL A 110 -27.44 -23.03 1.22
C VAL A 110 -26.11 -23.52 0.63
N CYS A 111 -26.09 -23.84 -0.67
CA CYS A 111 -24.87 -24.23 -1.36
C CYS A 111 -23.84 -23.10 -1.35
N PHE A 112 -24.20 -21.90 -1.81
CA PHE A 112 -23.27 -20.76 -1.87
C PHE A 112 -22.71 -20.41 -0.49
N LEU A 113 -23.53 -20.40 0.56
CA LEU A 113 -23.06 -20.13 1.91
C LEU A 113 -21.98 -21.15 2.33
N LYS A 114 -22.23 -22.44 2.11
CA LYS A 114 -21.28 -23.50 2.45
C LYS A 114 -19.99 -23.38 1.65
N GLU A 115 -20.07 -23.26 0.33
CA GLU A 115 -18.90 -23.21 -0.55
C GLU A 115 -18.06 -21.94 -0.30
N ARG A 116 -18.69 -20.77 -0.09
CA ARG A 116 -17.99 -19.53 0.27
C ARG A 116 -17.20 -19.67 1.58
N LEU A 117 -17.78 -20.33 2.58
CA LEU A 117 -17.06 -20.60 3.84
C LEU A 117 -15.87 -21.54 3.62
N GLN A 118 -15.99 -22.52 2.73
CA GLN A 118 -14.90 -23.44 2.38
C GLN A 118 -13.76 -22.75 1.63
N ILE A 119 -14.08 -21.86 0.68
CA ILE A 119 -13.06 -21.13 -0.11
C ILE A 119 -12.63 -19.79 0.52
N LYS A 120 -13.17 -19.41 1.68
CA LYS A 120 -12.89 -18.14 2.37
C LYS A 120 -11.39 -17.92 2.55
N HIS A 121 -10.66 -18.92 3.04
CA HIS A 121 -9.22 -18.84 3.24
C HIS A 121 -8.48 -18.49 1.94
N LEU A 122 -8.84 -19.16 0.83
CA LEU A 122 -8.21 -18.92 -0.47
C LEU A 122 -8.56 -17.53 -1.03
N SER A 123 -9.79 -17.07 -0.81
CA SER A 123 -10.23 -15.71 -1.16
C SER A 123 -9.43 -14.64 -0.43
N LEU A 124 -9.28 -14.79 0.89
CA LEU A 124 -8.52 -13.86 1.72
C LEU A 124 -7.04 -13.89 1.36
N LEU A 125 -6.45 -15.08 1.19
CA LEU A 125 -5.06 -15.22 0.80
C LEU A 125 -4.79 -14.52 -0.54
N THR A 126 -5.67 -14.67 -1.52
CA THR A 126 -5.53 -14.05 -2.85
C THR A 126 -5.60 -12.53 -2.77
N THR A 127 -6.64 -12.00 -2.14
CA THR A 127 -6.85 -10.54 -2.03
C THR A 127 -5.77 -9.86 -1.19
N MET A 128 -5.34 -10.49 -0.10
CA MET A 128 -4.29 -9.96 0.76
C MET A 128 -2.91 -10.06 0.14
N SER A 129 -2.57 -11.18 -0.50
CA SER A 129 -1.32 -11.31 -1.25
C SER A 129 -1.24 -10.23 -2.33
N ASN A 130 -2.32 -10.03 -3.10
CA ASN A 130 -2.38 -8.94 -4.07
C ASN A 130 -2.14 -7.57 -3.42
N ARG A 131 -2.81 -7.28 -2.30
CA ARG A 131 -2.70 -5.97 -1.64
C ARG A 131 -1.29 -5.67 -1.17
N VAL A 132 -0.65 -6.62 -0.47
CA VAL A 132 0.71 -6.41 0.07
C VAL A 132 1.76 -6.44 -1.03
N CYS A 133 1.59 -7.27 -2.06
CA CYS A 133 2.48 -7.29 -3.22
C CYS A 133 2.31 -6.06 -4.13
N SER A 134 1.11 -5.46 -4.17
CA SER A 134 0.90 -4.17 -4.84
C SER A 134 1.70 -3.06 -4.18
N GLN A 135 1.64 -2.96 -2.84
CA GLN A 135 2.44 -1.99 -2.07
C GLN A 135 3.93 -2.27 -2.22
N TYR A 136 4.34 -3.54 -2.17
CA TYR A 136 5.73 -3.93 -2.39
C TYR A 136 6.23 -3.58 -3.80
N ALA A 137 5.41 -3.79 -4.84
CA ALA A 137 5.77 -3.44 -6.21
C ALA A 137 5.89 -1.92 -6.40
N ALA A 138 5.03 -1.14 -5.73
CA ALA A 138 5.07 0.32 -5.78
C ALA A 138 6.32 0.90 -5.10
N TYR A 139 6.71 0.34 -3.95
CA TYR A 139 7.83 0.86 -3.16
C TYR A 139 9.18 0.22 -3.50
N GLY A 140 9.20 -1.03 -3.95
CA GLY A 140 10.42 -1.84 -3.96
C GLY A 140 10.90 -2.22 -2.55
N LYS A 141 12.01 -2.95 -2.47
CA LYS A 141 12.46 -3.59 -1.22
C LYS A 141 12.76 -2.61 -0.09
N GLU A 142 13.65 -1.63 -0.35
CA GLU A 142 14.16 -0.73 0.69
C GLU A 142 13.06 0.19 1.26
N LYS A 143 12.28 0.82 0.37
CA LYS A 143 11.16 1.67 0.78
C LYS A 143 10.01 0.85 1.38
N SER A 144 9.83 -0.40 0.98
CA SER A 144 8.91 -1.32 1.67
C SER A 144 9.35 -1.58 3.12
N ARG A 145 10.64 -1.83 3.37
CA ARG A 145 11.15 -2.00 4.76
C ARG A 145 10.89 -0.77 5.61
N LEU A 146 11.22 0.41 5.07
CA LEU A 146 10.94 1.70 5.69
C LEU A 146 9.45 1.85 6.03
N SER A 147 8.57 1.64 5.05
CA SER A 147 7.11 1.70 5.21
C SER A 147 6.61 0.78 6.33
N HIS A 148 7.06 -0.48 6.38
CA HIS A 148 6.62 -1.41 7.42
C HIS A 148 7.10 -1.01 8.81
N LEU A 149 8.33 -0.48 8.92
CA LEU A 149 8.84 0.06 10.19
C LEU A 149 8.00 1.26 10.66
N ILE A 150 7.67 2.19 9.75
CA ILE A 150 6.79 3.34 10.05
C ILE A 150 5.42 2.85 10.54
N LYS A 151 4.77 1.92 9.80
CA LYS A 151 3.44 1.40 10.17
C LYS A 151 3.46 0.72 11.53
N LEU A 152 4.48 -0.08 11.83
CA LEU A 152 4.60 -0.75 13.13
C LEU A 152 4.85 0.24 14.26
N ALA A 153 5.71 1.24 14.06
CA ALA A 153 5.95 2.32 15.02
C ALA A 153 4.66 3.10 15.33
N GLN A 154 3.83 3.37 14.31
CA GLN A 154 2.55 4.06 14.46
C GLN A 154 1.48 3.18 15.13
N LYS A 155 1.49 1.86 14.93
CA LYS A 155 0.52 0.92 15.52
C LYS A 155 0.87 0.54 16.96
N ALA A 156 2.15 0.49 17.29
CA ALA A 156 2.68 0.16 18.61
C ALA A 156 3.66 1.24 19.10
N PRO A 157 3.22 2.50 19.28
CA PRO A 157 4.13 3.60 19.61
C PRO A 157 4.67 3.53 21.04
N THR A 158 4.24 2.55 21.85
CA THR A 158 4.74 2.23 23.18
C THR A 158 5.77 1.10 23.20
N ALA A 159 5.96 0.40 22.08
CA ALA A 159 7.00 -0.62 21.96
C ALA A 159 8.39 0.02 21.83
N ASP A 160 9.43 -0.79 22.00
CA ASP A 160 10.82 -0.42 21.67
C ASP A 160 11.16 -0.89 20.24
N LEU A 161 12.19 -0.27 19.63
CA LEU A 161 12.63 -0.58 18.26
C LEU A 161 12.89 -2.09 18.07
N GLU A 162 13.51 -2.74 19.06
CA GLU A 162 13.87 -4.15 19.04
C GLU A 162 12.65 -5.08 18.91
N ASN A 163 11.45 -4.63 19.30
CA ASN A 163 10.23 -5.41 19.17
C ASN A 163 9.60 -5.29 17.77
N VAL A 164 9.92 -4.23 17.00
CA VAL A 164 9.25 -3.92 15.71
C VAL A 164 10.17 -4.04 14.51
N LEU A 165 11.46 -3.74 14.65
CA LEU A 165 12.42 -3.78 13.55
C LEU A 165 12.55 -5.18 12.93
N PRO A 166 12.68 -6.27 13.71
CA PRO A 166 12.72 -7.62 13.14
C PRO A 166 11.43 -7.97 12.40
N LEU A 167 10.28 -7.46 12.83
CA LEU A 167 8.99 -7.70 12.18
C LEU A 167 8.88 -6.96 10.83
N ALA A 168 9.45 -5.75 10.73
CA ALA A 168 9.53 -4.99 9.49
C ALA A 168 10.48 -5.66 8.47
N GLU A 169 11.58 -6.23 8.95
CA GLU A 169 12.53 -6.99 8.13
C GLU A 169 11.92 -8.31 7.65
N ASP A 170 11.32 -9.08 8.55
CA ASP A 170 10.71 -10.37 8.24
C ASP A 170 9.62 -10.23 7.18
N VAL A 171 8.68 -9.31 7.33
CA VAL A 171 7.63 -9.11 6.32
C VAL A 171 8.22 -8.66 4.99
N THR A 172 9.23 -7.79 4.99
CA THR A 172 9.88 -7.36 3.75
C THR A 172 10.59 -8.52 3.05
N ASN A 173 11.22 -9.41 3.81
CA ASN A 173 11.85 -10.62 3.28
C ASN A 173 10.80 -11.59 2.71
N ILE A 174 9.69 -11.80 3.41
CA ILE A 174 8.56 -12.61 2.95
C ILE A 174 8.01 -12.04 1.63
N LEU A 175 7.78 -10.73 1.54
CA LEU A 175 7.28 -10.09 0.31
C LEU A 175 8.28 -10.23 -0.84
N SER A 176 9.58 -10.01 -0.59
CA SER A 176 10.63 -10.16 -1.61
C SER A 176 10.73 -11.59 -2.14
N LYS A 177 10.40 -12.58 -1.31
CA LYS A 177 10.41 -14.01 -1.65
C LYS A 177 9.12 -14.42 -2.36
N CYS A 178 7.97 -14.04 -1.82
CA CYS A 178 6.68 -14.59 -2.21
C CYS A 178 5.96 -13.81 -3.32
N CYS A 179 6.13 -12.49 -3.42
CA CYS A 179 5.49 -11.72 -4.48
C CYS A 179 5.96 -12.10 -5.89
N PRO A 180 7.25 -12.36 -6.15
CA PRO A 180 7.70 -12.88 -7.45
C PRO A 180 7.64 -14.42 -7.55
N SER A 181 7.15 -15.12 -6.52
CA SER A 181 7.18 -16.58 -6.47
C SER A 181 6.18 -17.20 -7.45
N THR A 182 6.57 -18.33 -8.03
CA THR A 182 5.69 -19.21 -8.81
C THR A 182 5.03 -20.30 -7.95
N SER A 183 5.06 -20.19 -6.62
CA SER A 183 4.36 -21.11 -5.70
C SER A 183 3.03 -20.51 -5.24
N GLU A 184 1.93 -21.28 -5.32
CA GLU A 184 0.61 -20.82 -4.81
C GLU A 184 0.59 -20.62 -3.29
N ASP A 185 1.43 -21.36 -2.57
CA ASP A 185 1.37 -21.48 -1.11
C ASP A 185 2.52 -20.77 -0.39
N CYS A 186 3.33 -19.96 -1.09
CA CYS A 186 4.45 -19.24 -0.47
C CYS A 186 3.97 -18.37 0.70
N MET A 187 3.02 -17.45 0.45
CA MET A 187 2.46 -16.61 1.50
C MET A 187 1.79 -17.43 2.60
N ALA A 188 1.05 -18.48 2.24
CA ALA A 188 0.37 -19.35 3.20
C ALA A 188 1.33 -20.08 4.15
N LYS A 189 2.56 -20.37 3.70
CA LYS A 189 3.61 -21.03 4.49
C LYS A 189 4.39 -20.05 5.38
N GLU A 190 4.60 -18.82 4.93
CA GLU A 190 5.37 -17.81 5.67
C GLU A 190 4.51 -17.11 6.75
N LEU A 191 3.23 -16.88 6.47
CA LEU A 191 2.33 -16.14 7.37
C LEU A 191 2.22 -16.73 8.80
N PRO A 192 2.11 -18.06 9.00
CA PRO A 192 2.03 -18.64 10.34
C PRO A 192 3.19 -18.24 11.25
N GLU A 193 4.43 -18.41 10.80
CA GLU A 193 5.61 -18.04 11.58
C GLU A 193 5.65 -16.52 11.83
N TYR A 194 5.36 -15.72 10.81
CA TYR A 194 5.33 -14.26 10.94
C TYR A 194 4.32 -13.79 11.98
N THR A 195 3.11 -14.37 12.00
CA THR A 195 2.06 -13.99 12.95
C THR A 195 2.38 -14.39 14.38
N VAL A 196 3.06 -15.53 14.58
CA VAL A 196 3.60 -15.92 15.90
C VAL A 196 4.60 -14.86 16.38
N LYS A 197 5.55 -14.47 15.53
CA LYS A 197 6.53 -13.43 15.89
C LYS A 197 5.87 -12.08 16.21
N ILE A 198 4.85 -11.67 15.46
CA ILE A 198 4.07 -10.46 15.80
C ILE A 198 3.50 -10.59 17.22
N CYS A 199 2.82 -11.70 17.51
CA CYS A 199 2.12 -11.87 18.78
C CYS A 199 3.07 -12.00 19.96
N ASP A 200 4.18 -12.71 19.81
CA ASP A 200 5.21 -12.83 20.85
C ASP A 200 5.81 -11.47 21.21
N ASN A 201 6.03 -10.59 20.22
CA ASN A 201 6.64 -9.28 20.44
C ASN A 201 5.63 -8.19 20.87
N LEU A 202 4.39 -8.23 20.36
CA LEU A 202 3.48 -7.09 20.43
C LEU A 202 2.16 -7.33 21.20
N SER A 203 1.75 -8.57 21.46
CA SER A 203 0.44 -8.88 22.09
C SER A 203 0.24 -8.20 23.45
N THR A 204 1.32 -7.97 24.20
CA THR A 204 1.29 -7.34 25.52
C THR A 204 1.60 -5.84 25.50
N LYS A 205 1.93 -5.27 24.32
CA LYS A 205 2.36 -3.88 24.19
C LYS A 205 1.19 -2.89 24.11
N ASN A 206 0.04 -3.31 23.57
CA ASN A 206 -1.22 -2.59 23.64
C ASN A 206 -2.43 -3.52 23.43
N SER A 207 -3.62 -3.04 23.78
CA SER A 207 -4.85 -3.84 23.71
C SER A 207 -5.20 -4.27 22.28
N LYS A 208 -4.96 -3.43 21.27
CA LYS A 208 -5.32 -3.76 19.88
C LYS A 208 -4.53 -4.95 19.34
N PHE A 209 -3.22 -5.05 19.65
CA PHE A 209 -2.45 -6.25 19.32
C PHE A 209 -2.86 -7.44 20.17
N GLY A 210 -3.20 -7.23 21.45
CA GLY A 210 -3.79 -8.25 22.29
C GLY A 210 -5.06 -8.86 21.69
N ASP A 211 -5.97 -8.03 21.19
CA ASP A 211 -7.21 -8.44 20.54
C ASP A 211 -6.93 -9.18 19.22
N CYS A 212 -6.07 -8.62 18.35
CA CYS A 212 -5.71 -9.28 17.09
C CYS A 212 -5.06 -10.64 17.27
N CYS A 213 -4.28 -10.84 18.33
CA CYS A 213 -3.63 -12.12 18.63
C CYS A 213 -4.58 -13.17 19.23
N GLN A 214 -5.85 -12.82 19.47
CA GLN A 214 -6.90 -13.79 19.83
C GLN A 214 -7.64 -14.35 18.60
N GLU A 215 -7.35 -13.84 17.40
CA GLU A 215 -7.92 -14.36 16.16
C GLU A 215 -7.52 -15.82 15.91
N LYS A 216 -8.41 -16.56 15.23
CA LYS A 216 -8.32 -18.03 15.17
C LYS A 216 -7.30 -18.56 14.17
N THR A 217 -6.99 -17.79 13.14
CA THR A 217 -6.11 -18.24 12.06
C THR A 217 -4.99 -17.22 11.82
N PRO A 218 -3.81 -17.65 11.33
CA PRO A 218 -2.75 -16.71 10.94
C PRO A 218 -3.23 -15.64 9.96
N MET A 219 -4.09 -16.00 9.02
CA MET A 219 -4.65 -15.05 8.06
C MET A 219 -5.53 -14.00 8.76
N ASP A 220 -6.35 -14.39 9.74
CA ASP A 220 -7.19 -13.46 10.49
C ASP A 220 -6.34 -12.56 11.41
N ILE A 221 -5.29 -13.08 12.05
CA ILE A 221 -4.31 -12.28 12.82
C ILE A 221 -3.63 -11.25 11.90
N PHE A 222 -3.15 -11.68 10.74
CA PHE A 222 -2.51 -10.79 9.76
C PHE A 222 -3.48 -9.72 9.24
N MET A 223 -4.74 -10.08 8.96
CA MET A 223 -5.78 -9.13 8.56
C MET A 223 -6.04 -8.08 9.64
N CYS A 224 -6.25 -8.52 10.88
CA CYS A 224 -6.52 -7.63 11.99
C CYS A 224 -5.36 -6.64 12.20
N THR A 225 -4.13 -7.15 12.20
CA THR A 225 -2.92 -6.34 12.33
C THR A 225 -2.69 -5.42 11.13
N TYR A 226 -3.00 -5.85 9.89
CA TYR A 226 -2.89 -5.03 8.69
C TYR A 226 -3.86 -3.84 8.71
N PHE A 227 -5.14 -4.09 9.00
CA PHE A 227 -6.18 -3.07 9.03
C PHE A 227 -6.22 -2.23 10.30
N MET A 228 -5.42 -2.57 11.31
CA MET A 228 -5.26 -1.76 12.51
C MET A 228 -4.86 -0.32 12.13
N PRO A 229 -5.60 0.72 12.54
CA PRO A 229 -5.21 2.10 12.31
C PRO A 229 -4.01 2.49 13.18
N ALA A 230 -3.36 3.60 12.85
CA ALA A 230 -2.37 4.22 13.74
C ALA A 230 -2.97 4.42 15.14
N ALA A 231 -2.16 4.20 16.17
CA ALA A 231 -2.50 4.56 17.54
C ALA A 231 -2.31 6.06 17.76
N GLN A 232 -2.87 6.58 18.85
CA GLN A 232 -2.59 7.95 19.27
C GLN A 232 -1.11 8.06 19.65
N PRO A 233 -0.35 8.99 19.04
CA PRO A 233 1.06 9.15 19.35
C PRO A 233 1.26 9.61 20.80
N PRO A 234 2.25 9.07 21.54
CA PRO A 234 2.65 9.61 22.83
C PRO A 234 3.29 10.98 22.67
N GLU A 235 3.09 11.85 23.67
CA GLU A 235 3.82 13.10 23.80
C GLU A 235 5.27 12.80 24.20
N LEU A 236 6.18 12.92 23.24
CA LEU A 236 7.62 12.74 23.41
C LEU A 236 8.36 14.01 22.98
N PRO A 237 9.59 14.27 23.48
CA PRO A 237 10.40 15.39 23.01
C PRO A 237 10.62 15.35 21.49
N ASP A 238 11.10 16.44 20.90
CA ASP A 238 11.51 16.40 19.49
C ASP A 238 12.73 15.50 19.27
N ILE A 239 12.87 14.97 18.05
CA ILE A 239 14.03 14.19 17.63
C ILE A 239 14.91 14.99 16.68
N GLU A 240 16.22 14.98 16.93
CA GLU A 240 17.20 15.57 16.04
C GLU A 240 17.52 14.63 14.87
N LEU A 241 17.96 15.21 13.75
CA LEU A 241 18.43 14.44 12.60
C LEU A 241 19.67 13.60 12.98
N PRO A 242 19.88 12.42 12.36
CA PRO A 242 21.07 11.60 12.60
C PRO A 242 22.38 12.35 12.29
N THR A 243 23.44 12.05 13.02
CA THR A 243 24.77 12.67 12.83
C THR A 243 25.55 12.02 11.68
N THR A 244 26.67 12.62 11.26
CA THR A 244 27.56 12.06 10.23
C THR A 244 28.00 10.62 10.53
N ARG A 245 28.30 10.32 11.80
CA ARG A 245 28.68 8.96 12.23
C ARG A 245 27.53 7.97 12.09
N ASP A 246 26.29 8.45 12.23
CA ASP A 246 25.08 7.64 12.18
C ASP A 246 24.66 7.28 10.75
N VAL A 247 24.91 8.19 9.79
CA VAL A 247 24.49 8.01 8.38
C VAL A 247 25.56 7.35 7.53
N CYS A 248 26.85 7.70 7.71
CA CYS A 248 27.91 7.28 6.79
C CYS A 248 28.52 5.90 7.09
N ASP A 249 28.09 5.23 8.17
CA ASP A 249 28.48 3.85 8.45
C ASP A 249 27.63 2.87 7.61
N ARG A 250 28.12 2.57 6.39
CA ARG A 250 27.45 1.68 5.43
C ARG A 250 27.20 0.26 5.95
N GLY A 251 27.83 -0.13 7.07
CA GLY A 251 27.63 -1.44 7.71
C GLY A 251 26.56 -1.45 8.82
N ASN A 252 26.00 -0.30 9.19
CA ASN A 252 25.14 -0.17 10.37
C ASN A 252 23.97 0.81 10.16
N THR A 253 22.80 0.29 9.75
CA THR A 253 21.57 1.09 9.60
C THR A 253 20.87 1.39 10.92
N LYS A 254 21.37 0.90 12.07
CA LYS A 254 20.66 0.95 13.35
C LYS A 254 20.29 2.39 13.75
N ALA A 255 21.17 3.35 13.52
CA ALA A 255 20.91 4.73 13.89
C ALA A 255 19.82 5.37 13.00
N THR A 256 19.85 5.08 11.70
CA THR A 256 18.79 5.47 10.75
C THR A 256 17.46 4.81 11.10
N ASP A 257 17.46 3.52 11.41
CA ASP A 257 16.26 2.77 11.82
C ASP A 257 15.68 3.33 13.13
N GLN A 258 16.52 3.67 14.10
CA GLN A 258 16.11 4.34 15.33
C GLN A 258 15.47 5.70 15.05
N TYR A 259 16.06 6.50 14.16
CA TYR A 259 15.50 7.80 13.79
C TYR A 259 14.13 7.67 13.12
N ILE A 260 13.99 6.76 12.15
CA ILE A 260 12.71 6.47 11.47
C ILE A 260 11.66 6.07 12.51
N PHE A 261 12.00 5.11 13.38
CA PHE A 261 11.09 4.59 14.39
C PHE A 261 10.64 5.68 15.36
N GLU A 262 11.58 6.45 15.89
CA GLU A 262 11.30 7.49 16.87
C GLU A 262 10.50 8.65 16.26
N LEU A 263 10.81 9.09 15.04
CA LEU A 263 10.00 10.09 14.34
C LEU A 263 8.58 9.56 14.08
N SER A 264 8.45 8.32 13.64
CA SER A 264 7.17 7.74 13.24
C SER A 264 6.23 7.53 14.42
N ARG A 265 6.73 7.06 15.57
CA ARG A 265 5.89 6.81 16.75
C ARG A 265 5.33 8.09 17.37
N ARG A 266 5.97 9.24 17.16
CA ARG A 266 5.56 10.54 17.74
C ARG A 266 4.85 11.48 16.76
N THR A 267 4.88 11.18 15.46
CA THR A 267 4.31 12.08 14.43
C THR A 267 2.94 11.60 13.97
N HIS A 268 1.91 12.40 14.23
CA HIS A 268 0.54 12.11 13.78
C HIS A 268 0.34 12.48 12.29
N VAL A 269 0.92 11.72 11.38
CA VAL A 269 0.77 11.91 9.92
C VAL A 269 0.76 10.55 9.23
N PRO A 270 0.00 10.33 8.13
CA PRO A 270 -0.07 9.02 7.49
C PRO A 270 1.29 8.53 6.96
N GLU A 271 1.48 7.20 6.93
CA GLU A 271 2.72 6.58 6.48
C GLU A 271 3.14 7.02 5.06
N VAL A 272 2.20 7.20 4.12
CA VAL A 272 2.52 7.66 2.76
C VAL A 272 3.22 9.04 2.72
N PHE A 273 2.98 9.91 3.71
CA PHE A 273 3.70 11.17 3.85
C PHE A 273 5.10 10.93 4.43
N LEU A 274 5.20 10.15 5.52
CA LEU A 274 6.48 9.87 6.16
C LEU A 274 7.44 9.15 5.21
N SER A 275 6.98 8.10 4.52
CA SER A 275 7.79 7.37 3.55
C SER A 275 8.29 8.26 2.41
N LYS A 276 7.47 9.20 1.93
CA LYS A 276 7.84 10.13 0.86
C LYS A 276 8.93 11.11 1.30
N VAL A 277 8.77 11.74 2.47
CA VAL A 277 9.74 12.74 2.96
C VAL A 277 11.00 12.10 3.52
N LEU A 278 10.90 10.99 4.24
CA LEU A 278 12.05 10.30 4.84
C LEU A 278 12.99 9.74 3.79
N GLU A 279 12.47 9.16 2.71
CA GLU A 279 13.32 8.68 1.60
C GLU A 279 14.20 9.80 1.05
N ARG A 280 13.60 10.98 0.77
CA ARG A 280 14.33 12.14 0.25
C ARG A 280 15.34 12.68 1.28
N THR A 281 14.92 12.82 2.53
CA THR A 281 15.78 13.36 3.60
C THR A 281 16.98 12.46 3.85
N LEU A 282 16.77 11.15 4.00
CA LEU A 282 17.85 10.20 4.26
C LEU A 282 18.79 10.07 3.07
N LYS A 283 18.28 10.11 1.83
CA LYS A 283 19.12 10.13 0.63
C LYS A 283 19.99 11.39 0.56
N ASN A 284 19.43 12.56 0.84
CA ASN A 284 20.21 13.81 0.87
C ASN A 284 21.32 13.80 1.95
N LEU A 285 21.08 13.12 3.08
CA LEU A 285 22.10 12.93 4.11
C LEU A 285 23.20 11.96 3.65
N ASP A 286 22.82 10.89 2.96
CA ASP A 286 23.75 9.90 2.39
C ASP A 286 24.65 10.50 1.30
N GLU A 287 24.14 11.43 0.49
CA GLU A 287 24.91 12.15 -0.54
C GLU A 287 26.11 12.93 0.05
N CYS A 288 26.05 13.35 1.31
CA CYS A 288 27.20 13.97 1.99
C CYS A 288 28.32 12.98 2.34
N CYS A 289 28.04 11.67 2.43
CA CYS A 289 29.01 10.67 2.88
C CYS A 289 30.11 10.39 1.85
N ASP A 290 29.87 10.73 0.57
CA ASP A 290 30.83 10.53 -0.52
C ASP A 290 31.69 11.78 -0.80
N LEU A 291 31.54 12.84 0.00
CA LEU A 291 32.33 14.07 -0.12
C LEU A 291 33.62 14.04 0.71
N GLU A 292 34.53 14.96 0.39
CA GLU A 292 35.84 15.08 1.08
C GLU A 292 35.70 15.42 2.57
N ASP A 293 34.67 16.20 2.94
CA ASP A 293 34.30 16.49 4.33
C ASP A 293 32.80 16.25 4.58
N PRO A 294 32.41 15.00 4.94
CA PRO A 294 31.02 14.69 5.27
C PRO A 294 30.50 15.46 6.47
N THR A 295 31.36 15.83 7.43
CA THR A 295 30.94 16.55 8.63
C THR A 295 30.52 17.98 8.29
N ALA A 296 31.33 18.70 7.52
CA ALA A 296 30.99 20.03 7.04
C ALA A 296 29.74 20.02 6.14
N CYS A 297 29.60 19.03 5.26
CA CYS A 297 28.41 18.90 4.41
C CYS A 297 27.12 18.72 5.22
N LEU A 298 27.11 17.80 6.19
CA LEU A 298 25.93 17.59 7.04
C LEU A 298 25.64 18.80 7.93
N GLN A 299 26.65 19.49 8.46
CA GLN A 299 26.44 20.71 9.24
C GLN A 299 25.81 21.84 8.41
N ALA A 300 26.18 21.96 7.13
CA ALA A 300 25.59 22.93 6.23
C ALA A 300 24.17 22.54 5.77
N THR A 301 23.94 21.25 5.52
CA THR A 301 22.70 20.75 4.92
C THR A 301 21.62 20.41 5.95
N GLY A 302 22.02 20.02 7.17
CA GLY A 302 21.15 19.57 8.25
C GLY A 302 20.05 20.56 8.64
N PRO A 303 20.35 21.85 8.91
CA PRO A 303 19.33 22.84 9.24
C PRO A 303 18.26 22.99 8.16
N ARG A 304 18.67 23.03 6.88
CA ARG A 304 17.76 23.11 5.74
C ARG A 304 16.86 21.88 5.65
N LEU A 305 17.42 20.68 5.78
CA LEU A 305 16.63 19.43 5.76
C LEU A 305 15.66 19.36 6.95
N LYS A 306 16.05 19.85 8.12
CA LYS A 306 15.18 19.90 9.30
C LYS A 306 13.98 20.82 9.07
N GLU A 307 14.18 21.99 8.47
CA GLU A 307 13.09 22.89 8.08
C GLU A 307 12.20 22.27 7.00
N GLU A 308 12.77 21.71 5.93
CA GLU A 308 12.01 21.05 4.86
C GLU A 308 11.14 19.90 5.40
N LEU A 309 11.71 19.07 6.28
CA LEU A 309 11.00 17.97 6.94
C LEU A 309 9.85 18.48 7.83
N SER A 310 10.12 19.48 8.67
CA SER A 310 9.13 20.04 9.60
C SER A 310 7.97 20.69 8.84
N PHE A 311 8.28 21.44 7.78
CA PHE A 311 7.27 22.03 6.89
C PHE A 311 6.41 20.96 6.23
N PHE A 312 7.02 19.92 5.67
CA PHE A 312 6.29 18.84 4.99
C PHE A 312 5.37 18.08 5.96
N ILE A 313 5.86 17.75 7.16
CA ILE A 313 5.06 17.09 8.21
C ILE A 313 3.90 17.99 8.63
N GLY A 314 4.16 19.26 8.94
CA GLY A 314 3.12 20.21 9.35
C GLY A 314 2.04 20.39 8.29
N LYS A 315 2.43 20.40 7.01
CA LYS A 315 1.47 20.47 5.90
C LYS A 315 0.66 19.17 5.78
N GLY A 316 1.29 18.01 5.91
CA GLY A 316 0.59 16.72 5.94
C GLY A 316 -0.44 16.64 7.07
N GLN A 317 -0.09 17.14 8.25
CA GLN A 317 -1.01 17.26 9.39
C GLN A 317 -2.18 18.18 9.07
N GLU A 318 -1.93 19.34 8.46
CA GLU A 318 -3.00 20.26 8.03
C GLU A 318 -3.95 19.62 7.00
N LEU A 319 -3.40 18.90 6.02
CA LEU A 319 -4.17 18.23 4.98
C LEU A 319 -5.06 17.11 5.54
N CYS A 320 -4.58 16.41 6.57
CA CYS A 320 -5.25 15.26 7.18
C CYS A 320 -5.97 15.57 8.50
N ALA A 321 -5.98 16.82 8.95
CA ALA A 321 -6.53 17.20 10.24
C ALA A 321 -8.03 16.83 10.35
N ASP A 322 -8.44 16.33 11.51
CA ASP A 322 -9.78 15.83 11.85
C ASP A 322 -10.23 14.55 11.10
N TYR A 323 -9.46 14.02 10.15
CA TYR A 323 -9.92 12.89 9.35
C TYR A 323 -9.94 11.58 10.15
N SER A 324 -8.93 11.33 10.99
CA SER A 324 -8.79 10.07 11.72
C SER A 324 -9.67 9.99 12.98
N GLU A 325 -10.09 11.13 13.54
CA GLU A 325 -10.84 11.17 14.80
C GLU A 325 -12.36 11.30 14.64
N ASN A 326 -12.87 11.47 13.41
CA ASN A 326 -14.27 11.77 13.16
C ASN A 326 -14.90 10.82 12.12
N THR A 327 -16.23 10.70 12.14
CA THR A 327 -16.94 10.10 11.00
C THR A 327 -16.78 10.98 9.78
N PHE A 328 -16.90 10.43 8.57
CA PHE A 328 -16.69 11.19 7.34
C PHE A 328 -17.61 12.42 7.21
N THR A 329 -18.86 12.30 7.66
CA THR A 329 -19.83 13.42 7.64
C THR A 329 -19.46 14.51 8.64
N GLU A 330 -18.98 14.15 9.83
CA GLU A 330 -18.55 15.11 10.84
C GLU A 330 -17.22 15.78 10.45
N TYR A 331 -16.29 15.01 9.88
CA TYR A 331 -15.07 15.52 9.27
C TYR A 331 -15.37 16.59 8.20
N LYS A 332 -16.31 16.33 7.27
CA LYS A 332 -16.67 17.32 6.23
C LYS A 332 -17.22 18.62 6.82
N LYS A 333 -17.97 18.56 7.92
CA LYS A 333 -18.46 19.77 8.61
C LYS A 333 -17.32 20.59 9.20
N LYS A 334 -16.44 19.95 9.98
CA LYS A 334 -15.26 20.61 10.57
C LYS A 334 -14.31 21.16 9.51
N LEU A 335 -14.15 20.44 8.41
CA LEU A 335 -13.40 20.90 7.24
C LEU A 335 -14.02 22.17 6.65
N ALA A 336 -15.35 22.22 6.47
CA ALA A 336 -16.04 23.39 5.95
C ALA A 336 -15.88 24.61 6.87
N GLU A 337 -15.93 24.41 8.20
CA GLU A 337 -15.69 25.47 9.19
C GLU A 337 -14.27 26.04 9.06
N ARG A 338 -13.24 25.18 9.04
CA ARG A 338 -11.84 25.61 8.88
C ARG A 338 -11.57 26.30 7.55
N LEU A 339 -12.17 25.83 6.46
CA LEU A 339 -12.02 26.46 5.15
C LEU A 339 -12.68 27.83 5.13
N ARG A 340 -13.85 28.00 5.76
CA ARG A 340 -14.52 29.30 5.89
C ARG A 340 -13.70 30.28 6.73
N GLU A 341 -13.06 29.83 7.79
CA GLU A 341 -12.16 30.66 8.61
C GLU A 341 -10.93 31.11 7.80
N LYS A 342 -10.35 30.23 6.97
CA LYS A 342 -9.19 30.54 6.13
C LYS A 342 -9.54 31.40 4.92
N LEU A 343 -10.75 31.28 4.39
CA LEU A 343 -11.20 31.92 3.15
C LEU A 343 -12.54 32.65 3.41
N PRO A 344 -12.53 33.77 4.16
CA PRO A 344 -13.76 34.48 4.53
C PRO A 344 -14.50 35.07 3.31
N ASP A 345 -13.77 35.34 2.23
CA ASP A 345 -14.32 35.92 1.00
C ASP A 345 -14.80 34.87 -0.01
N ALA A 346 -14.58 33.56 0.25
CA ALA A 346 -15.00 32.51 -0.66
C ALA A 346 -16.53 32.38 -0.69
N THR A 347 -17.07 32.24 -1.89
CA THR A 347 -18.51 31.99 -2.08
C THR A 347 -18.91 30.62 -1.54
N PRO A 348 -20.19 30.40 -1.22
CA PRO A 348 -20.67 29.09 -0.76
C PRO A 348 -20.33 27.95 -1.73
N SER A 349 -20.40 28.19 -3.05
CA SER A 349 -20.07 27.19 -4.07
C SER A 349 -18.58 26.87 -4.10
N GLU A 350 -17.70 27.87 -3.97
CA GLU A 350 -16.26 27.64 -3.92
C GLU A 350 -15.86 26.87 -2.66
N LEU A 351 -16.48 27.16 -1.52
CA LEU A 351 -16.27 26.41 -0.28
C LEU A 351 -16.73 24.95 -0.42
N GLU A 352 -17.88 24.70 -1.04
CA GLU A 352 -18.38 23.35 -1.30
C GLU A 352 -17.40 22.56 -2.19
N ASP A 353 -16.94 23.14 -3.29
CA ASP A 353 -15.95 22.53 -4.18
C ASP A 353 -14.62 22.20 -3.46
N LEU A 354 -14.16 23.09 -2.57
CA LEU A 354 -12.95 22.87 -1.78
C LEU A 354 -13.14 21.77 -0.74
N VAL A 355 -14.31 21.71 -0.09
CA VAL A 355 -14.66 20.64 0.85
C VAL A 355 -14.68 19.30 0.12
N GLU A 356 -15.29 19.20 -1.06
CA GLU A 356 -15.28 17.96 -1.84
C GLU A 356 -13.87 17.54 -2.25
N LYS A 357 -13.07 18.46 -2.81
CA LYS A 357 -11.69 18.15 -3.23
C LYS A 357 -10.81 17.71 -2.05
N ARG A 358 -10.86 18.43 -0.93
CA ARG A 358 -10.02 18.12 0.24
C ARG A 358 -10.51 16.86 0.97
N SER A 359 -11.81 16.61 1.01
CA SER A 359 -12.33 15.38 1.60
C SER A 359 -12.08 14.14 0.73
N ASP A 360 -12.13 14.26 -0.60
CA ASP A 360 -11.71 13.20 -1.52
C ASP A 360 -10.23 12.85 -1.33
N PHE A 361 -9.36 13.86 -1.26
CA PHE A 361 -7.94 13.65 -0.93
C PHE A 361 -7.76 12.90 0.39
N ALA A 362 -8.40 13.37 1.46
CA ALA A 362 -8.25 12.76 2.77
C ALA A 362 -8.77 11.32 2.81
N SER A 363 -9.87 11.04 2.11
CA SER A 363 -10.45 9.70 2.01
C SER A 363 -9.51 8.65 1.42
N LYS A 364 -8.57 9.10 0.57
CA LYS A 364 -7.61 8.24 -0.13
C LYS A 364 -6.23 8.26 0.51
N CYS A 365 -5.76 9.41 1.02
CA CYS A 365 -4.37 9.61 1.43
C CYS A 365 -4.14 9.85 2.92
N CYS A 366 -5.20 9.94 3.75
CA CYS A 366 -5.08 10.19 5.19
C CYS A 366 -5.28 8.94 6.07
N SER A 367 -5.05 7.75 5.52
CA SER A 367 -5.08 6.48 6.26
C SER A 367 -3.73 5.76 6.26
N ILE A 368 -3.51 4.84 7.20
CA ILE A 368 -2.24 4.08 7.32
C ILE A 368 -1.96 3.14 6.13
N ASN A 369 -2.98 2.77 5.37
CA ASN A 369 -2.87 1.87 4.21
C ASN A 369 -3.22 2.58 2.89
N SER A 370 -3.07 3.91 2.87
CA SER A 370 -3.29 4.72 1.67
C SER A 370 -2.45 4.21 0.49
N PRO A 371 -2.97 4.27 -0.75
CA PRO A 371 -2.32 3.73 -1.94
C PRO A 371 -1.10 4.59 -2.32
N PRO A 372 0.12 4.03 -2.28
CA PRO A 372 1.34 4.81 -2.41
C PRO A 372 1.51 5.50 -3.77
N LEU A 373 1.20 4.87 -4.91
CA LEU A 373 1.44 5.49 -6.22
C LEU A 373 0.47 6.65 -6.47
N TYR A 374 -0.81 6.43 -6.18
CA TYR A 374 -1.81 7.48 -6.25
C TYR A 374 -1.45 8.65 -5.34
N CYS A 375 -1.20 8.37 -4.05
CA CYS A 375 -0.94 9.42 -3.07
C CYS A 375 0.38 10.16 -3.31
N ASP A 376 1.39 9.53 -3.90
CA ASP A 376 2.64 10.22 -4.26
C ASP A 376 2.36 11.45 -5.15
N SER A 377 1.61 11.25 -6.24
CA SER A 377 1.21 12.33 -7.16
C SER A 377 0.27 13.36 -6.53
N GLN A 378 -0.69 12.91 -5.71
CA GLN A 378 -1.66 13.81 -5.07
C GLN A 378 -1.00 14.68 -4.01
N ILE A 379 -0.07 14.11 -3.23
CA ILE A 379 0.69 14.85 -2.22
C ILE A 379 1.53 15.93 -2.91
N ASP A 380 2.23 15.63 -4.00
CA ASP A 380 3.01 16.65 -4.73
C ASP A 380 2.15 17.81 -5.23
N ALA A 381 0.95 17.51 -5.73
CA ALA A 381 0.00 18.53 -6.16
C ALA A 381 -0.49 19.41 -5.00
N GLU A 382 -0.80 18.83 -3.84
CA GLU A 382 -1.23 19.60 -2.66
C GLU A 382 -0.08 20.38 -2.00
N MET A 383 1.15 19.86 -2.05
CA MET A 383 2.34 20.54 -1.52
C MET A 383 2.72 21.77 -2.37
N THR A 384 2.50 21.72 -3.69
CA THR A 384 2.82 22.83 -4.61
C THR A 384 1.80 23.97 -4.53
N LYS A 385 0.52 23.66 -4.30
CA LYS A 385 -0.56 24.67 -4.18
C LYS A 385 -0.38 25.64 -3.00
N ALA A 386 0.50 25.32 -2.04
CA ALA A 386 0.75 26.14 -0.86
C ALA A 386 1.88 27.19 -1.03
N VAL A 387 2.48 27.28 -2.23
CA VAL A 387 3.50 28.30 -2.57
C VAL A 387 2.88 29.52 -3.28
N LEU A 388 1.55 29.52 -3.47
CA LEU A 388 0.73 30.65 -3.92
C LEU A 388 -0.25 31.01 -2.81
#